data_AF-A0A0D8HG01-F1
#
_entry.id   AF-A0A0D8HG01-F1
#
_cell.length_a   1.000
_cell.length_b   1.000
_cell.length_c   1.000
_cell.angle_alpha   90.00
_cell.angle_beta   90.00
_cell.angle_gamma   90.00
#
_symmetry.space_group_name_H-M   'P 1'
#
loop_
_entity.id
_entity.type
_entity.pdbx_description
1 polymer ?
#
loop_
_entity_poly.entity_id
_entity_poly.type
_entity_poly.pdbx_seq_one_letter_code
_entity_poly.pdbx_strand_id
1 'polypeptide(L)'
;MAKERLTEGANAKLTHLLELGDPDNEVATAWRAKESLRELYTYRDPKLASDHLDALISDFTDNQRPPEVQLLGRTLKSWHDEILAWHTSFVTNGPTESMNNLIKRIKRIAFGMTNFANFRIRALLAAGKPDWSLLATVTPVTTQISSALGS
;
A
#
# COMPACT_ATOMS: atom_id res chain seq x y z
N MET A 1 7.12 16.09 -8.72
CA MET A 1 6.40 15.77 -10.00
C MET A 1 4.91 15.40 -9.79
N ALA A 2 4.01 16.39 -9.73
CA ALA A 2 2.54 16.22 -9.80
C ALA A 2 1.86 17.33 -10.62
N LYS A 3 2.54 18.48 -10.76
CA LYS A 3 2.29 19.46 -11.83
C LYS A 3 2.39 18.87 -13.24
N GLU A 4 3.07 17.73 -13.43
CA GLU A 4 3.35 17.14 -14.76
C GLU A 4 2.15 16.45 -15.45
N ARG A 5 1.01 16.26 -14.77
CA ARG A 5 -0.17 15.57 -15.36
C ARG A 5 -1.44 16.38 -15.41
N LEU A 6 -1.41 17.62 -14.92
CA LEU A 6 -2.55 18.52 -15.05
C LEU A 6 -2.30 19.40 -16.28
N THR A 7 -3.22 19.34 -17.24
CA THR A 7 -3.26 20.34 -18.30
C THR A 7 -3.38 21.73 -17.67
N GLU A 8 -2.91 22.76 -18.34
CA GLU A 8 -2.98 24.14 -17.84
C GLU A 8 -4.39 24.52 -17.35
N GLY A 9 -5.42 24.09 -18.10
CA GLY A 9 -6.82 24.28 -17.70
C GLY A 9 -7.26 23.50 -16.45
N ALA A 10 -6.69 22.32 -16.17
CA ALA A 10 -6.99 21.56 -14.97
C ALA A 10 -6.34 22.18 -13.72
N ASN A 11 -5.12 22.73 -13.85
CA ASN A 11 -4.46 23.50 -12.78
C ASN A 11 -5.23 24.80 -12.47
N ALA A 12 -5.65 25.54 -13.49
CA ALA A 12 -6.45 26.75 -13.32
C ALA A 12 -7.78 26.45 -12.61
N LYS A 13 -8.47 25.37 -13.01
CA LYS A 13 -9.71 24.93 -12.36
C LYS A 13 -9.50 24.50 -10.91
N LEU A 14 -8.45 23.75 -10.61
CA LEU A 14 -8.12 23.33 -9.24
C LEU A 14 -7.83 24.54 -8.35
N THR A 15 -7.04 25.49 -8.85
CA THR A 15 -6.70 26.72 -8.13
C THR A 15 -7.95 27.54 -7.83
N HIS A 16 -8.81 27.74 -8.83
CA HIS A 16 -10.06 28.48 -8.66
C HIS A 16 -11.03 27.82 -7.66
N LEU A 17 -11.13 26.48 -7.66
CA LEU A 17 -11.95 25.75 -6.70
C LEU A 17 -11.41 25.84 -5.27
N LEU A 18 -10.09 25.85 -5.09
CA LEU A 18 -9.46 26.05 -3.78
C LEU A 18 -9.67 27.49 -3.29
N GLU A 19 -9.52 28.50 -4.16
CA GLU A 19 -9.79 29.90 -3.81
C GLU A 19 -11.24 30.13 -3.33
N LEU A 20 -12.21 29.41 -3.90
CA LEU A 20 -13.62 29.54 -3.54
C LEU A 20 -14.03 28.67 -2.35
N GLY A 21 -13.36 27.53 -2.13
CA GLY A 21 -13.81 26.48 -1.22
C GLY A 21 -12.90 26.20 -0.02
N ASP A 22 -11.74 26.85 0.07
CA ASP A 22 -10.73 26.63 1.10
C ASP A 22 -10.26 27.99 1.70
N PRO A 23 -11.15 28.72 2.39
CA PRO A 23 -10.86 30.06 2.90
C PRO A 23 -9.70 30.09 3.90
N ASP A 24 -9.48 28.98 4.61
CA ASP A 24 -8.40 28.81 5.58
C ASP A 24 -7.13 28.18 4.97
N ASN A 25 -7.15 27.88 3.66
CA ASN A 25 -6.04 27.30 2.88
C ASN A 25 -5.52 25.95 3.45
N GLU A 26 -6.32 25.25 4.25
CA GLU A 26 -5.97 23.97 4.86
C GLU A 26 -5.94 22.84 3.83
N VAL A 27 -6.93 22.80 2.92
CA VAL A 27 -7.04 21.76 1.89
C VAL A 27 -5.90 21.87 0.89
N ALA A 28 -5.59 23.08 0.44
CA ALA A 28 -4.48 23.35 -0.46
C ALA A 28 -3.13 22.99 0.19
N THR A 29 -2.98 23.26 1.49
CA THR A 29 -1.78 22.89 2.25
C THR A 29 -1.65 21.37 2.40
N ALA A 30 -2.73 20.67 2.74
CA ALA A 30 -2.76 19.21 2.81
C ALA A 30 -2.45 18.56 1.46
N TRP A 31 -2.97 19.11 0.37
CA TRP A 31 -2.65 18.64 -0.98
C TRP A 31 -1.16 18.80 -1.31
N ARG A 32 -0.57 19.96 -1.02
CA ARG A 32 0.87 20.20 -1.22
C ARG A 32 1.73 19.27 -0.37
N ALA A 33 1.35 19.06 0.89
CA ALA A 33 2.02 18.11 1.79
C ALA A 33 2.01 16.69 1.19
N LYS A 34 0.85 16.24 0.70
CA LYS A 34 0.70 14.95 0.04
C LYS A 34 1.53 14.83 -1.24
N GLU A 35 1.64 15.89 -2.05
CA GLU A 35 2.49 15.84 -3.25
C GLU A 35 3.99 15.85 -2.92
N SER A 36 4.40 16.56 -1.87
CA SER A 36 5.78 16.55 -1.39
C SER A 36 6.17 15.15 -0.87
N LEU A 37 5.28 14.51 -0.11
CA LEU A 37 5.47 13.12 0.31
C LEU A 37 5.50 12.14 -0.88
N ARG A 38 4.72 12.39 -1.94
CA ARG A 38 4.79 11.55 -3.15
C ARG A 38 6.15 11.65 -3.83
N GLU A 39 6.78 12.82 -3.81
CA GLU A 39 8.10 13.06 -4.39
C GLU A 39 9.19 12.22 -3.73
N LEU A 40 9.06 11.92 -2.43
CA LEU A 40 9.94 10.99 -1.71
C LEU A 40 10.18 9.69 -2.50
N TYR A 41 9.14 9.08 -3.05
CA TYR A 41 9.23 7.80 -3.76
C TYR A 41 9.91 7.88 -5.14
N THR A 42 10.30 9.08 -5.59
CA THR A 42 11.09 9.26 -6.81
C THR A 42 12.60 9.17 -6.56
N TYR A 43 13.05 9.36 -5.33
CA TYR A 43 14.46 9.26 -4.95
C TYR A 43 14.94 7.81 -5.04
N ARG A 44 16.03 7.59 -5.79
CA ARG A 44 16.68 6.28 -5.94
C ARG A 44 17.81 6.05 -4.94
N ASP A 45 18.39 7.14 -4.43
CA ASP A 45 19.40 7.09 -3.37
C ASP A 45 18.70 7.07 -1.99
N PRO A 46 18.87 6.01 -1.19
CA PRO A 46 18.29 5.93 0.14
C PRO A 46 18.72 7.07 1.07
N LYS A 47 19.93 7.61 0.92
CA LYS A 47 20.42 8.70 1.76
C LYS A 47 19.68 10.00 1.45
N LEU A 48 19.50 10.33 0.16
CA LEU A 48 18.71 11.48 -0.26
C LEU A 48 17.23 11.33 0.15
N ALA A 49 16.67 10.13 0.09
CA ALA A 49 15.32 9.85 0.56
C ALA A 49 15.19 10.09 2.08
N SER A 50 16.17 9.63 2.88
CA SER A 50 16.23 9.89 4.33
C SER A 50 16.26 11.38 4.62
N ASP A 51 17.18 12.11 4.00
CA ASP A 51 17.34 13.54 4.26
C ASP A 51 16.08 14.32 3.85
N HIS A 52 15.41 13.90 2.77
CA HIS A 52 14.14 14.49 2.34
C HIS A 52 12.99 14.17 3.30
N LEU A 53 12.89 12.92 3.78
CA LEU A 53 11.87 12.51 4.74
C LEU A 53 12.02 13.26 6.07
N ASP A 54 13.25 13.42 6.56
CA ASP A 54 13.55 14.19 7.77
C ASP A 54 13.13 15.66 7.62
N ALA A 55 13.42 16.27 6.46
CA ALA A 55 13.00 17.62 6.16
C ALA A 55 11.46 17.75 6.13
N LEU A 56 10.75 16.80 5.53
CA LEU A 56 9.29 16.77 5.53
C LEU A 56 8.71 16.60 6.93
N ILE A 57 9.28 15.73 7.76
CA ILE A 57 8.85 15.53 9.15
C ILE A 57 9.01 16.84 9.94
N SER A 58 10.16 17.49 9.81
CA SER A 58 10.40 18.77 10.48
C SER A 58 9.40 19.84 10.03
N ASP A 59 9.14 19.95 8.72
CA ASP A 59 8.21 20.93 8.17
C ASP A 59 6.76 20.66 8.58
N PHE A 60 6.33 19.40 8.55
CA PHE A 60 4.94 19.04 8.81
C PHE A 60 4.59 19.13 10.29
N THR A 61 5.56 18.91 11.18
CA THR A 61 5.34 18.98 12.63
C THR A 61 5.40 20.40 13.20
N ASP A 62 5.63 21.43 12.37
CA ASP A 62 5.56 22.82 12.78
C ASP A 62 4.13 23.20 13.21
N ASN A 63 4.01 23.90 14.35
CA ASN A 63 2.74 24.36 14.90
C ASN A 63 2.00 25.36 14.01
N GLN A 64 2.67 25.96 13.01
CA GLN A 64 2.07 26.82 12.01
C GLN A 64 1.36 26.02 10.89
N ARG A 65 1.53 24.69 10.83
CA ARG A 65 0.82 23.84 9.88
C ARG A 65 -0.60 23.52 10.35
N PRO A 66 -1.56 23.27 9.44
CA PRO A 66 -2.86 22.75 9.80
C PRO A 66 -2.75 21.46 10.63
N PRO A 67 -3.68 21.20 11.57
CA PRO A 67 -3.63 20.03 12.46
C PRO A 67 -3.46 18.69 11.73
N GLU A 68 -4.09 18.54 10.57
CA GLU A 68 -4.03 17.34 9.72
C GLU A 68 -2.63 17.12 9.17
N VAL A 69 -1.92 18.18 8.81
CA VAL A 69 -0.54 18.11 8.32
C VAL A 69 0.42 17.78 9.47
N GLN A 70 0.18 18.33 10.67
CA GLN A 70 0.93 17.94 11.87
C GLN A 70 0.75 16.46 12.21
N LEU A 71 -0.48 15.95 12.11
CA LEU A 71 -0.78 14.53 12.28
C LEU A 71 -0.06 13.67 11.24
N LEU A 72 -0.03 14.11 9.98
CA LEU A 72 0.76 13.44 8.94
C LEU A 72 2.24 13.42 9.29
N GLY A 73 2.83 14.54 9.71
CA GLY A 73 4.24 14.61 10.14
C GLY A 73 4.56 13.65 11.29
N ARG A 74 3.70 13.57 12.31
CA ARG A 74 3.84 12.60 13.42
C ARG A 74 3.74 11.16 12.94
N THR A 75 2.86 10.89 11.98
CA THR A 75 2.72 9.56 11.37
C THR A 75 3.98 9.19 10.60
N LEU A 76 4.50 10.09 9.76
CA LEU A 76 5.74 9.87 9.02
C LEU A 76 6.93 9.61 9.95
N LYS A 77 7.02 10.36 11.05
CA LYS A 77 8.04 10.13 12.09
C LYS A 77 7.93 8.76 12.74
N SER A 78 6.70 8.29 12.99
CA SER A 78 6.47 7.00 13.65
C SER A 78 6.77 5.81 12.75
N TRP A 79 6.68 5.99 11.44
CA TRP A 79 6.91 4.97 10.41
C TRP A 79 8.19 5.22 9.59
N HIS A 80 9.11 6.01 10.14
CA HIS A 80 10.29 6.50 9.43
C HIS A 80 11.11 5.36 8.83
N ASP A 81 11.42 4.35 9.64
CA ASP A 81 12.29 3.25 9.24
C ASP A 81 11.62 2.34 8.20
N GLU A 82 10.32 2.09 8.33
CA GLU A 82 9.54 1.31 7.36
C GLU A 82 9.42 2.02 6.01
N ILE A 83 9.26 3.34 6.02
CA ILE A 83 9.23 4.15 4.79
C ILE A 83 10.58 4.08 4.08
N LEU A 84 11.69 4.24 4.81
CA LEU A 84 13.03 4.15 4.21
C LEU A 84 13.42 2.73 3.77
N ALA A 85 12.89 1.69 4.43
CA ALA A 85 13.09 0.31 4.00
C ALA A 85 12.57 0.04 2.58
N TRP A 86 11.59 0.81 2.09
CA TRP A 86 11.16 0.72 0.70
C TRP A 86 12.26 1.14 -0.29
N HIS A 87 13.09 2.14 0.07
CA HIS A 87 14.16 2.63 -0.80
C HIS A 87 15.35 1.67 -0.93
N THR A 88 15.44 0.65 -0.08
CA THR A 88 16.44 -0.42 -0.21
C THR A 88 15.87 -1.68 -0.83
N SER A 89 14.62 -2.03 -0.49
CA SER A 89 14.01 -3.30 -0.87
C SER A 89 13.16 -3.23 -2.15
N PHE A 90 12.63 -2.05 -2.48
CA PHE A 90 11.63 -1.81 -3.54
C PHE A 90 10.44 -2.79 -3.51
N VAL A 91 10.17 -3.38 -2.35
CA VAL A 91 9.07 -4.33 -2.18
C VAL A 91 7.77 -3.54 -2.26
N THR A 92 6.93 -3.92 -3.23
CA THR A 92 5.60 -3.33 -3.36
C THR A 92 4.60 -4.10 -2.52
N ASN A 93 3.47 -3.47 -2.18
CA ASN A 93 2.34 -4.16 -1.57
C ASN A 93 1.65 -5.16 -2.53
N GLY A 94 2.10 -5.29 -3.78
CA GLY A 94 1.49 -6.12 -4.81
C GLY A 94 1.25 -7.58 -4.40
N PRO A 95 2.22 -8.29 -3.80
CA PRO A 95 2.00 -9.64 -3.30
C PRO A 95 0.90 -9.72 -2.23
N THR A 96 0.90 -8.78 -1.29
CA THR A 96 -0.10 -8.69 -0.21
C THR A 96 -1.49 -8.35 -0.77
N GLU A 97 -1.58 -7.43 -1.73
CA GLU A 97 -2.82 -7.07 -2.42
C GLU A 97 -3.38 -8.24 -3.23
N SER A 98 -2.51 -8.96 -3.94
CA SER A 98 -2.88 -10.18 -4.67
C SER A 98 -3.49 -11.22 -3.72
N MET A 99 -2.86 -11.45 -2.57
CA MET A 99 -3.37 -12.35 -1.54
C MET A 99 -4.70 -11.87 -0.95
N ASN A 100 -4.82 -10.57 -0.66
CA ASN A 100 -6.07 -9.98 -0.17
C ASN A 100 -7.21 -10.13 -1.19
N ASN A 101 -6.93 -9.95 -2.47
CA ASN A 101 -7.90 -10.12 -3.55
C ASN A 101 -8.32 -11.58 -3.71
N LEU A 102 -7.38 -12.52 -3.60
CA LEU A 102 -7.67 -13.96 -3.56
C LEU A 102 -8.60 -14.30 -2.40
N ILE A 103 -8.28 -13.85 -1.19
CA ILE A 103 -9.10 -14.05 0.02
C ILE A 103 -10.50 -13.47 -0.15
N LYS A 104 -10.61 -12.23 -0.65
CA LYS A 104 -11.91 -11.57 -0.92
C LYS A 104 -12.75 -12.37 -1.92
N ARG A 105 -12.13 -12.89 -2.98
CA ARG A 105 -12.80 -13.75 -3.96
C ARG A 105 -13.31 -15.04 -3.32
N ILE A 106 -12.52 -15.70 -2.49
CA ILE A 106 -12.91 -16.93 -1.78
C ILE A 106 -14.10 -16.67 -0.84
N LYS A 107 -14.07 -15.56 -0.08
CA LYS A 107 -15.20 -15.16 0.76
C LYS A 107 -16.48 -14.93 -0.05
N ARG A 108 -16.36 -14.30 -1.23
CA ARG A 108 -17.49 -14.01 -2.12
C ARG A 108 -18.13 -15.27 -2.68
N ILE A 109 -17.35 -16.21 -3.21
CA ILE A 109 -17.90 -17.46 -3.79
C ILE A 109 -18.50 -18.39 -2.74
N ALA A 110 -18.10 -18.23 -1.47
CA ALA A 110 -18.61 -19.02 -0.36
C ALA A 110 -19.84 -18.40 0.32
N PHE A 111 -20.37 -17.27 -0.18
CA PHE A 111 -21.53 -16.55 0.37
C PHE A 111 -21.40 -16.22 1.88
N GLY A 112 -20.17 -15.95 2.33
CA GLY A 112 -19.87 -15.72 3.74
C GLY A 112 -19.61 -17.04 4.48
N MET A 113 -18.43 -17.14 5.09
CA MET A 113 -18.07 -18.28 5.95
C MET A 113 -18.08 -17.84 7.41
N THR A 114 -18.86 -18.54 8.22
CA THR A 114 -18.96 -18.32 9.68
C THR A 114 -17.90 -19.11 10.46
N ASN A 115 -17.38 -20.20 9.88
CA ASN A 115 -16.33 -21.02 10.48
C ASN A 115 -14.94 -20.66 9.92
N PHE A 116 -14.07 -20.15 10.80
CA PHE A 116 -12.71 -19.73 10.44
C PHE A 116 -11.82 -20.88 9.96
N ALA A 117 -11.96 -22.08 10.52
CA ALA A 117 -11.15 -23.24 10.12
C ALA A 117 -11.43 -23.61 8.65
N ASN A 118 -12.70 -23.64 8.26
CA ASN A 118 -13.10 -23.90 6.87
C ASN A 118 -12.63 -22.80 5.91
N PHE A 119 -12.70 -21.53 6.34
CA PHE A 119 -12.16 -20.41 5.58
C PHE A 119 -10.64 -20.53 5.38
N ARG A 120 -9.90 -20.86 6.44
CA ARG A 120 -8.45 -21.02 6.42
C ARG A 120 -8.03 -22.15 5.47
N ILE A 121 -8.68 -23.30 5.52
CA ILE A 121 -8.41 -24.43 4.61
C ILE A 121 -8.59 -24.00 3.15
N ARG A 122 -9.71 -23.35 2.82
CA ARG A 122 -9.99 -22.88 1.45
C ARG A 122 -9.01 -21.82 0.99
N ALA A 123 -8.61 -20.90 1.86
CA ALA A 123 -7.59 -19.90 1.56
C ALA A 123 -6.23 -20.53 1.23
N LEU A 124 -5.78 -21.48 2.04
CA LEU A 124 -4.50 -22.18 1.84
C LEU A 124 -4.51 -23.05 0.58
N LEU A 125 -5.59 -23.77 0.29
CA LEU A 125 -5.73 -24.56 -0.94
C LEU A 125 -5.72 -23.66 -2.20
N ALA A 126 -6.37 -22.51 -2.15
CA ALA A 126 -6.46 -21.59 -3.28
C ALA A 126 -5.15 -20.84 -3.58
N ALA A 127 -4.22 -20.76 -2.63
CA ALA A 127 -2.90 -20.14 -2.82
C ALA A 127 -1.96 -20.96 -3.74
N GLY A 128 -2.39 -22.13 -4.22
CA GLY A 128 -1.75 -22.88 -5.31
C GLY A 128 -0.55 -23.76 -4.92
N LYS A 129 0.06 -23.53 -3.75
CA LYS A 129 1.06 -24.42 -3.13
C LYS A 129 0.76 -24.58 -1.63
N PRO A 130 -0.31 -25.29 -1.26
CA PRO A 130 -0.64 -25.48 0.14
C PRO A 130 0.48 -26.25 0.84
N ASP A 131 0.99 -25.70 1.92
CA ASP A 131 1.78 -26.47 2.87
C ASP A 131 0.83 -27.46 3.57
N TRP A 132 0.98 -28.74 3.25
CA TRP A 132 0.12 -29.80 3.77
C TRP A 132 0.25 -29.98 5.29
N SER A 133 1.38 -29.56 5.89
CA SER A 133 1.53 -29.54 7.34
C SER A 133 0.53 -28.57 8.01
N LEU A 134 0.12 -27.53 7.28
CA LEU A 134 -0.89 -26.55 7.73
C LEU A 134 -2.33 -27.04 7.51
N LEU A 135 -2.52 -28.18 6.85
CA LEU A 135 -3.82 -28.75 6.47
C LEU A 135 -4.00 -30.18 7.01
N ALA A 136 -3.74 -30.38 8.30
CA ALA A 136 -3.78 -31.69 8.96
C ALA A 136 -5.09 -32.50 8.76
N THR A 137 -6.19 -31.84 8.39
CA THR A 137 -7.50 -32.45 8.15
C THR A 137 -7.79 -32.76 6.67
N VAL A 138 -6.88 -32.46 5.75
CA VAL A 138 -7.05 -32.66 4.29
C VAL A 138 -5.90 -33.51 3.75
N THR A 139 -6.21 -34.70 3.25
CA THR A 139 -5.23 -35.61 2.65
C THR A 139 -5.16 -35.38 1.13
N PRO A 140 -4.00 -35.02 0.56
CA PRO A 140 -3.88 -34.85 -0.89
C PRO A 140 -3.96 -36.19 -1.62
N VAL A 141 -4.74 -36.25 -2.70
CA VAL A 141 -4.68 -37.37 -3.64
C VAL A 141 -3.38 -37.23 -4.44
N THR A 142 -2.37 -38.03 -4.10
CA THR A 142 -1.14 -38.10 -4.90
C THR A 142 -1.42 -39.00 -6.09
N THR A 143 -1.71 -38.42 -7.25
CA THR A 143 -1.77 -39.19 -8.49
C THR A 143 -0.35 -39.60 -8.87
N GLN A 144 0.02 -40.85 -8.55
CA GLN A 144 1.20 -41.51 -9.09
C GLN A 144 1.02 -41.62 -10.61
N ILE A 145 1.66 -40.75 -11.37
CA ILE A 145 1.79 -40.95 -12.82
C ILE A 145 2.80 -42.08 -12.99
N SER A 146 2.31 -43.31 -13.03
CA SER A 146 3.13 -44.48 -13.34
C SER A 146 3.72 -44.30 -14.73
N SER A 147 5.05 -44.22 -14.80
CA SER A 147 5.83 -44.22 -16.04
C SER A 147 5.73 -45.59 -16.71
N ALA A 148 4.69 -45.76 -17.54
CA ALA A 148 4.54 -46.92 -18.41
C ALA A 148 5.06 -46.58 -19.83
N LEU A 149 6.38 -46.45 -19.99
CA LEU A 149 7.07 -46.60 -21.27
C LEU A 149 8.51 -47.08 -20.99
N GLY A 150 8.75 -48.38 -21.14
CA GLY A 150 10.09 -48.94 -20.99
C GLY A 150 10.13 -50.47 -20.94
N SER A 151 9.85 -51.11 -22.08
CA SER A 151 10.41 -52.42 -22.46
C SER A 151 10.26 -52.59 -23.97
#